data_AF-A0A813J6V0-F1
#
_entry.id   AF-A0A813J6V0-F1
#
_cell.length_a   1.000
_cell.length_b   1.000
_cell.length_c   1.000
_cell.angle_alpha   90.00
_cell.angle_beta   90.00
_cell.angle_gamma   90.00
#
_symmetry.space_group_name_H-M   'P 1'
#
loop_
_entity.id
_entity.type
_entity.pdbx_description
1 polymer ?
#
loop_
_entity_poly.entity_id
_entity_poly.type
_entity_poly.pdbx_seq_one_letter_code
_entity_poly.pdbx_strand_id
1 'polypeptide(L)'
;MPYLISDLCLPDPELSAGVSAALRAELGDEQVVEGVNITADSFYGAQGRKDACFHDDNSGVMAEVLRRHPEAVSMEMETFQLLHLARSCLPLGNMRAAAAVVNVANRQTGDVVGEEALRAAEKDGGKALLKALASLPLVPAATA
;
A
#
# COMPACT_ATOMS: atom_id res chain seq x y z
N MET A 1 15.02 -19.55 -3.77
CA MET A 1 14.36 -18.65 -2.80
C MET A 1 12.92 -19.12 -2.65
N PRO A 2 12.41 -19.35 -1.43
CA PRO A 2 11.09 -19.97 -1.21
C PRO A 2 9.89 -19.00 -1.31
N TYR A 3 10.13 -17.71 -1.57
CA TYR A 3 9.10 -16.68 -1.63
C TYR A 3 8.55 -16.52 -3.04
N LEU A 4 7.23 -16.51 -3.17
CA LEU A 4 6.53 -16.27 -4.42
C LEU A 4 6.05 -14.82 -4.47
N ILE A 5 6.18 -14.20 -5.64
CA ILE A 5 5.67 -12.86 -5.90
C ILE A 5 4.53 -13.01 -6.92
N SER A 6 3.35 -12.45 -6.62
CA SER A 6 2.20 -12.45 -7.53
C SER A 6 2.37 -11.43 -8.66
N ASP A 7 1.44 -11.43 -9.61
CA ASP A 7 1.27 -10.29 -10.51
C ASP A 7 0.58 -9.13 -9.80
N LEU A 8 0.71 -7.91 -10.34
CA LEU A 8 0.12 -6.71 -9.79
C LEU A 8 -1.42 -6.79 -9.74
N CYS A 9 -1.99 -6.27 -8.64
CA CYS A 9 -3.40 -5.98 -8.55
C CYS A 9 -3.58 -4.46 -8.49
N LEU A 10 -4.15 -3.87 -9.54
CA LEU A 10 -4.30 -2.43 -9.65
C LEU A 10 -5.46 -1.94 -8.79
N PRO A 11 -5.33 -0.75 -8.15
CA PRO A 11 -6.44 -0.10 -7.48
C PRO A 11 -7.40 0.53 -8.49
N ASP A 12 -8.56 0.98 -8.01
CA ASP A 12 -9.48 1.78 -8.81
C ASP A 12 -8.82 3.12 -9.21
N PRO A 13 -8.75 3.45 -10.51
CA PRO A 13 -7.94 4.57 -10.98
C PRO A 13 -8.50 5.93 -10.59
N GLU A 14 -9.82 6.12 -10.60
CA GLU A 14 -10.43 7.40 -10.23
C GLU A 14 -10.37 7.62 -8.70
N LEU A 15 -10.54 6.57 -7.89
CA LEU A 15 -10.35 6.66 -6.44
C LEU A 15 -8.90 6.94 -6.08
N SER A 16 -7.95 6.28 -6.76
CA SER A 16 -6.51 6.52 -6.56
C SER A 16 -6.13 7.96 -6.89
N ALA A 17 -6.63 8.50 -8.01
CA ALA A 17 -6.40 9.90 -8.38
C ALA A 17 -7.02 10.88 -7.35
N GLY A 18 -8.23 10.60 -6.87
CA GLY A 18 -8.89 11.42 -5.85
C GLY A 18 -8.15 11.40 -4.51
N VAL A 19 -7.66 10.22 -4.09
CA VAL A 19 -6.83 10.06 -2.89
C VAL A 19 -5.52 10.82 -3.02
N SER A 20 -4.81 10.67 -4.14
CA SER A 20 -3.54 11.37 -4.40
C SER A 20 -3.72 12.88 -4.38
N ALA A 21 -4.74 13.41 -5.09
CA ALA A 21 -5.04 14.83 -5.11
C ALA A 21 -5.37 15.37 -3.71
N ALA A 22 -6.18 14.65 -2.92
CA ALA A 22 -6.54 15.06 -1.57
C ALA A 22 -5.34 15.05 -0.62
N LEU A 23 -4.47 14.04 -0.71
CA LEU A 23 -3.25 13.96 0.10
C LEU A 23 -2.28 15.08 -0.26
N ARG A 24 -2.06 15.34 -1.56
CA ARG A 24 -1.19 16.43 -2.03
C ARG A 24 -1.69 17.81 -1.58
N ALA A 25 -3.00 18.02 -1.61
CA ALA A 25 -3.60 19.27 -1.14
C ALA A 25 -3.46 19.49 0.38
N GLU A 26 -3.42 18.43 1.19
CA GLU A 26 -3.33 18.53 2.65
C GLU A 26 -1.88 18.47 3.15
N LEU A 27 -1.03 17.62 2.56
CA LEU A 27 0.34 17.34 3.01
C LEU A 27 1.44 18.03 2.17
N GLY A 28 1.11 18.45 0.94
CA GLY A 28 2.06 18.97 -0.03
C GLY A 28 2.67 17.89 -0.93
N ASP A 29 3.10 18.29 -2.13
CA ASP A 29 3.55 17.36 -3.18
C ASP A 29 4.78 16.53 -2.81
N GLU A 30 5.71 17.14 -2.05
CA GLU A 30 6.96 16.50 -1.63
C GLU A 30 6.74 15.38 -0.59
N GLN A 31 5.58 15.34 0.06
CA GLN A 31 5.25 14.35 1.09
C GLN A 31 4.48 13.15 0.53
N VAL A 32 4.11 13.18 -0.75
CA VAL A 32 3.26 12.16 -1.38
C VAL A 32 4.00 11.48 -2.52
N VAL A 33 4.26 10.18 -2.32
CA VAL A 33 4.89 9.30 -3.30
C VAL A 33 3.87 8.31 -3.83
N GLU A 34 3.83 8.13 -5.15
CA GLU A 34 3.05 7.09 -5.82
C GLU A 34 4.00 6.00 -6.34
N GLY A 35 3.61 4.74 -6.19
CA GLY A 35 4.41 3.61 -6.66
C GLY A 35 3.78 2.27 -6.30
N VAL A 36 4.54 1.20 -6.51
CA VAL A 36 4.07 -0.15 -6.21
C VAL A 36 4.18 -0.44 -4.71
N ASN A 37 3.10 -0.99 -4.16
CA ASN A 37 3.08 -1.56 -2.83
C ASN A 37 3.35 -3.07 -2.88
N ILE A 38 4.14 -3.58 -1.95
CA ILE A 38 4.37 -5.01 -1.75
C ILE A 38 3.67 -5.47 -0.48
N THR A 39 2.67 -6.33 -0.61
CA THR A 39 2.01 -6.96 0.53
C THR A 39 2.71 -8.28 0.85
N ALA A 40 3.21 -8.41 2.08
CA ALA A 40 3.84 -9.61 2.60
C ALA A 40 2.87 -10.36 3.53
N ASP A 41 2.90 -11.70 3.48
CA ASP A 41 2.10 -12.56 4.36
C ASP A 41 2.64 -12.65 5.80
N SER A 42 3.84 -12.14 6.02
CA SER A 42 4.54 -12.19 7.30
C SER A 42 5.38 -10.93 7.49
N PHE A 43 5.42 -10.43 8.72
CA PHE A 43 6.22 -9.25 9.06
C PHE A 43 7.73 -9.55 9.03
N TYR A 44 8.16 -10.81 9.18
CA TYR A 44 9.58 -11.17 9.24
C TYR A 44 10.09 -11.75 7.92
N GLY A 45 9.85 -13.05 7.70
CA GLY A 45 10.32 -13.82 6.55
C GLY A 45 10.11 -13.09 5.22
N ALA A 46 8.86 -12.84 4.84
CA ALA A 46 8.49 -12.23 3.56
C ALA A 46 8.83 -10.74 3.43
N GLN A 47 9.26 -10.08 4.51
CA GLN A 47 9.83 -8.73 4.46
C GLN A 47 11.36 -8.72 4.60
N GLY A 48 12.01 -9.89 4.49
CA GLY A 48 13.48 -10.01 4.53
C GLY A 48 14.10 -9.65 5.88
N ARG A 49 13.35 -9.68 6.98
CA ARG A 49 13.92 -9.47 8.33
C ARG A 49 14.56 -10.78 8.80
N LYS A 50 15.80 -10.70 9.28
CA LYS A 50 16.52 -11.87 9.80
C LYS A 50 16.17 -12.07 11.27
N ASP A 51 15.83 -13.29 11.63
CA ASP A 51 15.68 -13.74 13.01
C ASP A 51 16.47 -15.04 13.19
N ALA A 52 17.32 -15.11 14.23
CA ALA A 52 18.15 -16.27 14.50
C ALA A 52 17.33 -17.50 14.94
N CYS A 53 16.09 -17.29 15.37
CA CYS A 53 15.17 -18.35 15.78
C CYS A 53 14.52 -19.09 14.60
N PHE A 54 14.64 -18.57 13.37
CA PHE A 54 13.93 -19.10 12.20
C PHE A 54 14.87 -19.30 11.00
N HIS A 55 14.63 -20.38 10.24
CA HIS A 55 15.32 -20.64 8.98
C HIS A 55 14.46 -20.17 7.80
N ASP A 56 14.41 -18.85 7.62
CA ASP A 56 13.50 -18.20 6.67
C ASP A 56 13.99 -18.19 5.21
N ASP A 57 15.28 -18.45 4.95
CA ASP A 57 15.91 -18.35 3.62
C ASP A 57 15.56 -17.05 2.86
N ASN A 58 15.46 -15.93 3.59
CA ASN A 58 14.89 -14.67 3.10
C ASN A 58 15.88 -13.59 2.68
N SER A 59 17.18 -13.89 2.64
CA SER A 59 18.23 -12.92 2.33
C SER A 59 18.10 -12.29 0.94
N GLY A 60 17.46 -13.00 -0.02
CA GLY A 60 17.24 -12.54 -1.38
C GLY A 60 15.93 -11.80 -1.63
N VAL A 61 15.01 -11.75 -0.66
CA VAL A 61 13.63 -11.27 -0.89
C VAL A 61 13.59 -9.84 -1.39
N MET A 62 14.30 -8.91 -0.71
CA MET A 62 14.30 -7.51 -1.10
C MET A 62 14.95 -7.27 -2.47
N ALA A 63 16.01 -8.01 -2.78
CA ALA A 63 16.67 -7.90 -4.08
C ALA A 63 15.75 -8.39 -5.21
N GLU A 64 15.02 -9.48 -4.99
CA GLU A 64 14.08 -10.01 -5.98
C GLU A 64 12.87 -9.09 -6.17
N VAL A 65 12.31 -8.54 -5.09
CA VAL A 65 11.24 -7.54 -5.15
C VAL A 65 11.65 -6.35 -6.01
N LEU A 66 12.82 -5.75 -5.74
CA LEU A 66 13.31 -4.59 -6.49
C LEU A 66 13.74 -4.94 -7.92
N ARG A 67 14.13 -6.21 -8.17
CA ARG A 67 14.42 -6.70 -9.52
C ARG A 67 13.15 -6.80 -10.37
N ARG A 68 12.03 -7.24 -9.78
CA ARG A 68 10.74 -7.41 -10.48
C ARG A 68 9.94 -6.11 -10.55
N HIS A 69 9.99 -5.31 -9.49
CA HIS A 69 9.29 -4.03 -9.34
C HIS A 69 10.26 -2.95 -8.86
N PRO A 70 11.11 -2.40 -9.75
CA PRO A 70 11.99 -1.27 -9.41
C PRO A 70 11.26 -0.04 -8.87
N GLU A 71 9.97 0.09 -9.21
CA GLU A 71 9.04 1.13 -8.77
C GLU A 71 8.37 0.86 -7.41
N ALA A 72 8.79 -0.19 -6.68
CA ALA A 72 8.25 -0.48 -5.36
C ALA A 72 8.66 0.59 -4.34
N VAL A 73 7.68 1.19 -3.66
CA VAL A 73 7.88 2.31 -2.71
C VAL A 73 7.45 1.99 -1.28
N SER A 74 6.64 0.95 -1.08
CA SER A 74 6.14 0.55 0.23
C SER A 74 6.04 -0.97 0.36
N MET A 75 6.07 -1.44 1.60
CA MET A 75 5.88 -2.84 1.95
C MET A 75 5.09 -2.95 3.25
N GLU A 76 3.91 -3.56 3.19
CA GLU A 76 2.98 -3.77 4.31
C GLU A 76 2.29 -5.15 4.19
N MET A 77 1.11 -5.36 4.76
CA MET A 77 0.56 -6.71 4.95
C MET A 77 -0.90 -6.90 4.49
N GLU A 78 -1.57 -5.88 3.93
CA GLU A 78 -3.03 -5.94 3.71
C GLU A 78 -3.48 -5.48 2.31
N THR A 79 -2.79 -4.50 1.72
CA THR A 79 -3.27 -3.73 0.57
C THR A 79 -3.59 -4.61 -0.63
N PHE A 80 -2.72 -5.56 -0.98
CA PHE A 80 -2.97 -6.47 -2.11
C PHE A 80 -4.28 -7.23 -1.95
N GLN A 81 -4.59 -7.71 -0.74
CA GLN A 81 -5.80 -8.47 -0.49
C GLN A 81 -7.05 -7.59 -0.63
N LEU A 82 -7.00 -6.35 -0.14
CA LEU A 82 -8.07 -5.37 -0.33
C LEU A 82 -8.36 -5.15 -1.83
N LEU A 83 -7.32 -4.87 -2.62
CA LEU A 83 -7.47 -4.63 -4.05
C LEU A 83 -7.94 -5.90 -4.79
N HIS A 84 -7.42 -7.05 -4.39
CA HIS A 84 -7.77 -8.34 -4.99
C HIS A 84 -9.24 -8.70 -4.74
N LEU A 85 -9.76 -8.47 -3.53
CA LEU A 85 -11.17 -8.69 -3.19
C LEU A 85 -12.09 -7.73 -3.95
N ALA A 86 -11.71 -6.46 -4.04
CA ALA A 86 -12.46 -5.47 -4.83
C ALA A 86 -12.56 -5.89 -6.30
N ARG A 87 -11.46 -6.35 -6.90
CA ARG A 87 -11.46 -6.89 -8.26
C ARG A 87 -12.29 -8.18 -8.40
N SER A 88 -12.16 -9.10 -7.43
CA SER A 88 -12.80 -10.42 -7.49
C SER A 88 -14.32 -10.37 -7.33
N CYS A 89 -14.87 -9.29 -6.78
CA CYS A 89 -16.33 -9.15 -6.70
C CYS A 89 -16.97 -8.82 -8.06
N LEU A 90 -16.22 -8.37 -9.06
CA LEU A 90 -16.75 -8.03 -10.38
C LEU A 90 -17.18 -9.28 -11.19
N PRO A 91 -18.24 -9.19 -12.02
CA PRO A 91 -19.11 -8.02 -12.22
C PRO A 91 -20.29 -7.95 -11.23
N LEU A 92 -20.39 -8.87 -10.27
CA LEU A 92 -21.56 -9.01 -9.39
C LEU A 92 -21.61 -7.95 -8.28
N GLY A 93 -20.45 -7.58 -7.77
CA GLY A 93 -20.24 -6.46 -6.87
C GLY A 93 -19.69 -5.24 -7.61
N ASN A 94 -19.40 -4.20 -6.84
CA ASN A 94 -19.06 -2.88 -7.35
C ASN A 94 -18.09 -2.13 -6.40
N MET A 95 -17.26 -2.89 -5.67
CA MET A 95 -16.33 -2.33 -4.71
C MET A 95 -15.17 -1.64 -5.44
N ARG A 96 -14.99 -0.35 -5.15
CA ARG A 96 -13.81 0.42 -5.54
C ARG A 96 -12.85 0.45 -4.36
N ALA A 97 -11.57 0.23 -4.62
CA ALA A 97 -10.56 0.23 -3.57
C ALA A 97 -9.28 0.90 -4.05
N ALA A 98 -8.65 1.65 -3.14
CA ALA A 98 -7.31 2.21 -3.25
C ALA A 98 -6.69 2.19 -1.86
N ALA A 99 -5.39 2.41 -1.76
CA ALA A 99 -4.68 2.45 -0.49
C ALA A 99 -3.68 3.61 -0.46
N ALA A 100 -3.47 4.15 0.73
CA ALA A 100 -2.39 5.05 1.06
C ALA A 100 -1.81 4.61 2.41
N VAL A 101 -0.50 4.68 2.56
CA VAL A 101 0.22 4.18 3.73
C VAL A 101 1.20 5.23 4.23
N VAL A 102 1.36 5.31 5.55
CA VAL A 102 2.41 6.14 6.16
C VAL A 102 3.67 5.29 6.25
N ASN A 103 4.74 5.73 5.58
CA ASN A 103 6.03 5.06 5.66
C ASN A 103 6.68 5.32 7.01
N VAL A 104 6.57 4.36 7.93
CA VAL A 104 7.09 4.50 9.30
C VAL A 104 8.58 4.18 9.42
N ALA A 105 9.12 3.36 8.52
CA ALA A 105 10.52 2.95 8.55
C ALA A 105 11.07 2.79 7.13
N ASN A 106 12.20 3.45 6.84
CA ASN A 106 12.94 3.26 5.61
C ASN A 106 13.91 2.09 5.78
N ARG A 107 13.70 1.01 5.04
CA ARG A 107 14.51 -0.22 5.16
C ARG A 107 15.93 -0.07 4.61
N GLN A 108 16.16 0.85 3.68
CA GLN A 108 17.48 1.07 3.07
C GLN A 108 18.37 1.93 3.96
N THR A 109 17.82 2.98 4.56
CA THR A 109 18.58 3.90 5.41
C THR A 109 18.53 3.52 6.89
N GLY A 110 17.50 2.78 7.32
CA GLY A 110 17.23 2.48 8.73
C GLY A 110 16.49 3.61 9.46
N ASP A 111 16.14 4.69 8.76
CA ASP A 111 15.43 5.83 9.37
C ASP A 111 14.02 5.41 9.81
N VAL A 112 13.59 5.93 10.95
CA VAL A 112 12.25 5.72 11.50
C VAL A 112 11.61 7.08 11.73
N VAL A 113 10.34 7.19 11.36
CA VAL A 113 9.58 8.43 11.55
C VAL A 113 9.46 8.77 13.04
N GLY A 114 9.61 10.05 13.39
CA GLY A 114 9.39 10.53 14.75
C GLY A 114 7.90 10.50 15.12
N GLU A 115 7.60 10.37 16.41
CA GLU A 115 6.23 10.26 16.91
C GLU A 115 5.34 11.44 16.52
N GLU A 116 5.83 12.67 16.62
CA GLU A 116 5.08 13.87 16.25
C GLU A 116 4.75 13.88 14.75
N ALA A 117 5.72 13.57 13.90
CA ALA A 117 5.54 13.49 12.46
C ALA A 117 4.57 12.37 12.06
N LEU A 118 4.63 11.21 12.73
CA LEU A 118 3.69 10.11 12.54
C LEU A 118 2.26 10.54 12.88
N ARG A 119 2.06 11.14 14.06
CA ARG A 119 0.73 11.61 14.48
C ARG A 119 0.16 12.67 13.54
N ALA A 120 1.00 13.57 13.03
CA ALA A 120 0.60 14.55 12.04
C ALA A 120 0.18 13.89 10.72
N ALA A 121 1.00 12.97 10.20
CA ALA A 121 0.71 12.23 8.98
C ALA A 121 -0.58 11.40 9.08
N GLU A 122 -0.80 10.72 10.21
CA GLU A 122 -2.03 9.96 10.48
C GLU A 122 -3.28 10.87 10.48
N LYS A 123 -3.20 12.01 11.19
CA LYS A 123 -4.31 12.94 11.32
C LYS A 123 -4.65 13.61 9.99
N ASP A 124 -3.64 14.19 9.34
CA ASP A 124 -3.83 15.01 8.15
C ASP A 124 -4.06 14.12 6.92
N GLY A 125 -3.32 13.01 6.81
CA GLY A 125 -3.56 11.98 5.81
C GLY A 125 -4.93 11.32 5.95
N GLY A 126 -5.35 10.99 7.18
CA GLY A 126 -6.69 10.44 7.45
C GLY A 126 -7.81 11.41 7.06
N LYS A 127 -7.64 12.70 7.38
CA LYS A 127 -8.57 13.76 6.96
C LYS A 127 -8.64 13.88 5.43
N ALA A 128 -7.51 13.82 4.73
CA ALA A 128 -7.46 13.83 3.28
C ALA A 128 -8.19 12.62 2.66
N LEU A 129 -7.96 11.42 3.20
CA LEU A 129 -8.64 10.20 2.77
C LEU A 129 -10.15 10.29 2.96
N LEU A 130 -10.62 10.77 4.12
CA LEU A 130 -12.06 10.97 4.36
C LEU A 130 -12.70 11.95 3.37
N LYS A 131 -12.00 13.03 3.01
CA LYS A 131 -12.47 13.98 1.99
C LYS A 131 -12.56 13.32 0.62
N ALA A 132 -11.53 12.56 0.20
CA ALA A 132 -11.52 11.85 -1.07
C ALA A 132 -12.67 10.85 -1.17
N LEU A 133 -12.85 10.02 -0.13
CA LEU A 133 -13.94 9.04 -0.05
C LEU A 133 -15.32 9.69 -0.09
N ALA A 134 -15.52 10.81 0.62
CA ALA A 134 -16.79 11.53 0.64
C ALA A 134 -17.10 12.25 -0.68
N SER A 135 -16.07 12.55 -1.48
CA SER A 135 -16.23 13.27 -2.77
C SER A 135 -16.63 12.37 -3.93
N LEU A 136 -16.43 11.06 -3.81
CA LEU A 136 -16.70 10.11 -4.88
C LEU A 136 -18.04 9.41 -4.68
N PRO A 137 -18.90 9.35 -5.71
CA PRO A 137 -20.15 8.62 -5.61
C PRO A 137 -19.87 7.12 -5.49
N LEU A 138 -20.70 6.43 -4.71
CA LEU A 138 -20.74 4.99 -4.75
C LEU A 138 -21.21 4.53 -6.13
N VAL A 139 -20.55 3.51 -6.67
CA VAL A 139 -21.05 2.85 -7.88
C VAL A 139 -22.32 2.09 -7.49
N PRO A 140 -23.42 2.15 -8.26
CA PRO A 140 -24.59 1.32 -8.00
C PRO A 140 -24.25 -0.17 -8.19
N ALA A 141 -24.89 -1.07 -7.45
CA ALA A 141 -24.72 -2.50 -7.68
C ALA A 141 -25.31 -2.85 -9.05
N ALA A 142 -24.67 -3.75 -9.80
CA ALA A 142 -25.29 -4.29 -11.00
C ALA A 142 -26.60 -4.97 -10.58
N THR A 143 -27.71 -4.60 -11.21
CA THR A 143 -28.98 -5.31 -11.03
C THR A 143 -28.82 -6.68 -11.68
N ALA A 144 -29.00 -7.73 -10.87
CA ALA A 144 -28.96 -9.13 -11.30
C ALA A 144 -30.06 -9.46 -12.31
#